data_AF-A0A958PRA8-F1
#
_entry.id   AF-A0A958PRA8-F1
#
_cell.length_a   1.000
_cell.length_b   1.000
_cell.length_c   1.000
_cell.angle_alpha   90.00
_cell.angle_beta   90.00
_cell.angle_gamma   90.00
#
_symmetry.space_group_name_H-M   'P 1'
#
loop_
_entity.id
_entity.type
_entity.pdbx_description
1 polymer ?
#
loop_
_entity_poly.entity_id
_entity_poly.type
_entity_poly.pdbx_seq_one_letter_code
_entity_poly.pdbx_strand_id
1 'polypeptide(L)'
;MFKLIVLAGIVFGALMPAEALEDKELGEKLALQGKGVQITACTICHGAKGEGQAAAGFPFLAGLGEDYLYNQLVAFKTLKRVNAVMQPIATALSKKEMRALARYYSSLDGPKLGVLKDTTNEVGQWLFERGKWSQSVPSCMSCHGKSGSGIGAAIPRITGQGLLYIKTQLQAFHGQQRQGEADGIMSHIAQKLTEEEIDAVAHYVAGVTLKTVRKEETPKIDSVYFQPQSESNLKDDKFSQMVQKGIDIVMDTPKHAREFVKNDLTCANCHINRGRNPWAIPLWASFAMYPAYRDKNDMVNSMADRLQGCFVYSHNGSAPPADSEILKALEAYQYWLGQGTIVGKDLEGRRVRELNPPKKTRSLARGKRIYLNRCAICHGKDGSGIKGESRDHFPALWGDNSFNWGAGMHRLNTSAGFIKENMPLGKADLTEQEAWDVALYVNSHQRPEDPRFEVSKKATAKKFHDHDCQYNK
;
A
#
# COMPACT_ATOMS: atom_id res chain seq x y z
N MET A 1 3.01 -41.82 51.47
CA MET A 1 2.42 -41.54 50.13
C MET A 1 2.85 -40.15 49.70
N PHE A 2 3.92 -40.05 48.90
CA PHE A 2 4.32 -38.82 48.20
C PHE A 2 4.35 -39.18 46.72
N LYS A 3 3.48 -38.57 45.91
CA LYS A 3 3.53 -38.66 44.44
C LYS A 3 3.84 -37.27 43.90
N LEU A 4 5.08 -37.10 43.44
CA LEU A 4 5.52 -36.02 42.56
C LEU A 4 4.78 -36.15 41.23
N ILE A 5 4.12 -35.09 40.78
CA ILE A 5 3.61 -34.96 39.41
C ILE A 5 4.63 -34.10 38.65
N VAL A 6 5.34 -34.73 37.70
CA VAL A 6 6.23 -34.05 36.75
C VAL A 6 5.38 -33.65 35.53
N LEU A 7 5.18 -32.35 35.34
CA LEU A 7 4.60 -31.77 34.12
C LEU A 7 5.69 -31.67 33.05
N ALA A 8 5.68 -32.58 32.08
CA ALA A 8 6.50 -32.48 30.87
C ALA A 8 5.81 -31.53 29.88
N GLY A 9 6.38 -30.34 29.68
CA GLY A 9 5.96 -29.41 28.64
C GLY A 9 6.45 -29.88 27.27
N ILE A 10 5.52 -30.25 26.38
CA ILE A 10 5.82 -30.53 24.98
C ILE A 10 5.94 -29.18 24.25
N VAL A 11 7.17 -28.83 23.85
CA VAL A 11 7.43 -27.72 22.94
C VAL A 11 7.06 -28.17 21.53
N PHE A 12 5.93 -27.67 21.01
CA PHE A 12 5.57 -27.81 19.60
C PHE A 12 6.48 -26.90 18.76
N GLY A 13 7.65 -27.40 18.38
CA GLY A 13 8.45 -26.80 17.31
C GLY A 13 7.77 -27.06 15.97
N ALA A 14 7.47 -26.01 15.20
CA ALA A 14 6.93 -26.14 13.86
C ALA A 14 7.94 -26.88 12.96
N LEU A 15 7.69 -28.16 12.65
CA LEU A 15 8.47 -28.91 11.67
C LEU A 15 8.26 -28.31 10.28
N MET A 16 9.34 -27.82 9.68
CA MET A 16 9.34 -27.46 8.26
C MET A 16 9.19 -28.74 7.41
N PRO A 17 8.43 -28.71 6.29
CA PRO A 17 8.32 -29.85 5.38
C PRO A 17 9.70 -30.27 4.82
N ALA A 18 9.94 -31.58 4.69
CA ALA A 18 11.22 -32.12 4.19
C ALA A 18 11.61 -31.56 2.80
N GLU A 19 10.63 -31.35 1.92
CA GLU A 19 10.83 -30.75 0.59
C GLU A 19 11.35 -29.31 0.65
N ALA A 20 10.98 -28.55 1.68
CA ALA A 20 11.44 -27.17 1.85
C ALA A 20 12.90 -27.12 2.33
N LEU A 21 13.34 -28.12 3.10
CA LEU A 21 14.73 -28.27 3.55
C LEU A 21 15.65 -28.67 2.39
N GLU A 22 15.24 -29.66 1.58
CA GLU A 22 16.00 -30.07 0.39
C GLU A 22 16.18 -28.93 -0.63
N ASP A 23 15.14 -28.12 -0.85
CA ASP A 23 15.23 -26.96 -1.74
C ASP A 23 16.15 -25.86 -1.19
N LYS A 24 16.23 -25.70 0.14
CA LYS A 24 17.14 -24.72 0.76
C LYS A 24 18.60 -25.15 0.61
N GLU A 25 18.91 -26.42 0.87
CA GLU A 25 20.27 -26.97 0.70
C GLU A 25 20.73 -26.91 -0.76
N LEU A 26 19.83 -27.21 -1.71
CA LEU A 26 20.10 -27.03 -3.13
C LEU A 26 20.44 -25.56 -3.46
N GLY A 27 19.66 -24.62 -2.91
CA GLY A 27 19.88 -23.19 -3.10
C GLY A 27 21.22 -22.72 -2.57
N GLU A 28 21.57 -23.15 -1.35
CA GLU A 28 22.87 -22.85 -0.72
C GLU A 28 24.03 -23.39 -1.56
N LYS A 29 23.94 -24.66 -1.97
CA LYS A 29 24.98 -25.29 -2.80
C LYS A 29 25.20 -24.53 -4.11
N LEU A 30 24.12 -24.16 -4.81
CA LEU A 30 24.22 -23.39 -6.05
C LEU A 30 24.78 -21.99 -5.81
N ALA A 31 24.41 -21.33 -4.72
CA ALA A 31 24.90 -20.00 -4.39
C ALA A 31 26.41 -20.01 -4.12
N LEU A 32 26.90 -21.01 -3.39
CA LEU A 32 28.30 -21.11 -2.97
C LEU A 32 29.21 -21.73 -4.04
N GLN A 33 28.73 -22.71 -4.79
CA GLN A 33 29.57 -23.56 -5.67
C GLN A 33 29.20 -23.43 -7.15
N GLY A 34 28.03 -22.89 -7.48
CA GLY A 34 27.51 -22.92 -8.84
C GLY A 34 27.15 -24.34 -9.30
N LYS A 35 27.07 -24.54 -10.61
CA LYS A 35 26.82 -25.85 -11.24
C LYS A 35 27.49 -25.92 -12.61
N GLY A 36 28.54 -26.74 -12.69
CA GLY A 36 29.35 -26.90 -13.91
C GLY A 36 29.96 -25.57 -14.36
N VAL A 37 30.25 -25.47 -15.67
CA VAL A 37 30.80 -24.23 -16.27
C VAL A 37 29.71 -23.19 -16.62
N GLN A 38 28.44 -23.56 -16.49
CA GLN A 38 27.31 -22.76 -16.98
C GLN A 38 26.72 -21.84 -15.91
N ILE A 39 26.77 -22.28 -14.64
CA ILE A 39 26.24 -21.53 -13.51
C ILE A 39 27.40 -21.19 -12.59
N THR A 40 27.91 -19.96 -12.68
CA THR A 40 28.90 -19.41 -11.77
C THR A 40 28.33 -19.29 -10.35
N ALA A 41 29.17 -19.52 -9.33
CA ALA A 41 28.78 -19.30 -7.94
C ALA A 41 28.31 -17.85 -7.72
N CYS A 42 27.13 -17.69 -7.14
CA CYS A 42 26.49 -16.39 -6.95
C CYS A 42 27.31 -15.47 -6.02
N THR A 43 28.00 -16.06 -5.04
CA THR A 43 28.82 -15.36 -4.06
C THR A 43 29.98 -14.57 -4.66
N ILE A 44 30.45 -14.93 -5.86
CA ILE A 44 31.53 -14.22 -6.55
C ILE A 44 31.16 -12.75 -6.81
N CYS A 45 29.88 -12.47 -7.09
CA CYS A 45 29.39 -11.13 -7.36
C CYS A 45 28.52 -10.58 -6.22
N HIS A 46 27.70 -11.43 -5.60
CA HIS A 46 26.75 -11.01 -4.57
C HIS A 46 27.26 -11.11 -3.14
N GLY A 47 28.53 -11.48 -2.94
CA GLY A 47 29.13 -11.63 -1.61
C GLY A 47 28.76 -12.95 -0.94
N ALA A 48 29.54 -13.33 0.07
CA ALA A 48 29.41 -14.64 0.71
C ALA A 48 28.08 -14.81 1.47
N LYS A 49 27.52 -13.71 1.96
CA LYS A 49 26.25 -13.65 2.70
C LYS A 49 25.15 -12.96 1.89
N GLY A 50 25.34 -12.75 0.58
CA GLY A 50 24.37 -12.04 -0.24
C GLY A 50 24.31 -10.53 0.04
N GLU A 51 25.37 -9.95 0.59
CA GLU A 51 25.49 -8.54 0.94
C GLU A 51 25.67 -7.61 -0.27
N GLY A 52 25.92 -8.17 -1.45
CA GLY A 52 26.19 -7.44 -2.68
C GLY A 52 27.54 -6.73 -2.68
N GLN A 53 27.78 -5.95 -3.73
CA GLN A 53 28.96 -5.09 -3.87
C GLN A 53 28.50 -3.74 -4.43
N ALA A 54 28.21 -2.80 -3.54
CA ALA A 54 27.55 -1.54 -3.89
C ALA A 54 28.32 -0.74 -4.96
N ALA A 55 29.66 -0.71 -4.88
CA ALA A 55 30.52 0.01 -5.84
C ALA A 55 30.48 -0.60 -7.25
N ALA A 56 30.27 -1.91 -7.37
CA ALA A 56 30.15 -2.62 -8.64
C ALA A 56 28.70 -2.72 -9.14
N GLY A 57 27.73 -2.19 -8.38
CA GLY A 57 26.30 -2.26 -8.72
C GLY A 57 25.67 -3.64 -8.51
N PHE A 58 26.37 -4.57 -7.85
CA PHE A 58 25.79 -5.88 -7.49
C PHE A 58 24.86 -5.72 -6.28
N PRO A 59 23.57 -6.06 -6.41
CA PRO A 59 22.59 -5.84 -5.35
C PRO A 59 22.79 -6.76 -4.16
N PHE A 60 22.32 -6.27 -3.02
CA PHE A 60 22.12 -7.04 -1.80
C PHE A 60 20.94 -7.99 -2.01
N LEU A 61 21.15 -9.29 -1.84
CA LEU A 61 20.13 -10.33 -2.03
C LEU A 61 19.58 -10.88 -0.71
N ALA A 62 20.39 -10.92 0.34
CA ALA A 62 19.97 -11.49 1.61
C ALA A 62 18.76 -10.77 2.23
N GLY A 63 17.80 -11.56 2.70
CA GLY A 63 16.55 -11.11 3.29
C GLY A 63 15.55 -10.48 2.30
N LEU A 64 15.81 -10.52 0.99
CA LEU A 64 14.79 -10.14 -0.01
C LEU A 64 13.72 -11.24 -0.12
N GLY A 65 12.47 -10.85 -0.40
CA GLY A 65 11.37 -11.80 -0.50
C GLY A 65 11.58 -12.88 -1.56
N GLU A 66 11.20 -14.12 -1.23
CA GLU A 66 11.37 -15.30 -2.10
C GLU A 66 10.71 -15.10 -3.47
N ASP A 67 9.44 -14.66 -3.50
CA ASP A 67 8.72 -14.47 -4.75
C ASP A 67 9.33 -13.36 -5.60
N TYR A 68 9.81 -12.28 -4.97
CA TYR A 68 10.55 -11.23 -5.67
C TYR A 68 11.81 -11.81 -6.33
N LEU A 69 12.66 -12.51 -5.57
CA LEU A 69 13.92 -13.09 -6.07
C LEU A 69 13.68 -14.07 -7.22
N TYR A 70 12.72 -14.98 -7.05
CA TYR A 70 12.33 -15.92 -8.11
C TYR A 70 11.86 -15.18 -9.37
N ASN A 71 11.00 -14.17 -9.22
CA ASN A 71 10.49 -13.40 -10.35
C ASN A 71 11.59 -12.57 -11.03
N GLN A 72 12.62 -12.12 -10.31
CA GLN A 72 13.78 -11.47 -10.93
C GLN A 72 14.57 -12.44 -11.81
N LEU A 73 14.84 -13.66 -11.33
CA LEU A 73 15.53 -14.69 -12.13
C LEU A 73 14.72 -15.07 -13.37
N VAL A 74 13.40 -15.23 -13.23
CA VAL A 74 12.49 -15.44 -14.37
C VAL A 74 12.56 -14.27 -15.34
N ALA A 75 12.53 -13.02 -14.86
CA ALA A 75 12.57 -11.84 -15.72
C ALA A 75 13.88 -11.76 -16.53
N PHE A 76 15.03 -12.12 -15.93
CA PHE A 76 16.28 -12.25 -16.66
C PHE A 76 16.22 -13.36 -17.71
N LYS A 77 15.72 -14.55 -17.33
CA LYS A 77 15.60 -15.70 -18.24
C LYS A 77 14.68 -15.40 -19.44
N THR A 78 13.64 -14.60 -19.26
CA THR A 78 12.67 -14.26 -20.31
C THR A 78 12.93 -12.91 -20.98
N LEU A 79 14.11 -12.31 -20.82
CA LEU A 79 14.48 -11.00 -21.38
C LEU A 79 13.58 -9.83 -20.96
N LYS A 80 12.72 -10.01 -19.96
CA LYS A 80 11.92 -8.92 -19.37
C LYS A 80 12.80 -8.00 -18.52
N ARG A 81 13.94 -8.49 -18.06
CA ARG A 81 14.99 -7.68 -17.43
C ARG A 81 16.29 -7.98 -18.16
N VAL A 82 16.85 -6.98 -18.85
CA VAL A 82 18.07 -7.16 -19.62
C VAL A 82 19.28 -6.81 -18.77
N ASN A 83 20.25 -7.73 -18.70
CA ASN A 83 21.55 -7.48 -18.06
C ASN A 83 22.58 -8.47 -18.59
N ALA A 84 23.69 -7.97 -19.15
CA ALA A 84 24.70 -8.80 -19.80
C ALA A 84 25.35 -9.85 -18.89
N VAL A 85 25.41 -9.58 -17.58
CA VAL A 85 26.03 -10.48 -16.58
C VAL A 85 25.04 -11.54 -16.10
N MET A 86 23.85 -11.13 -15.67
CA MET A 86 22.88 -12.04 -15.06
C MET A 86 22.11 -12.91 -16.07
N GLN A 87 22.01 -12.49 -17.32
CA GLN A 87 21.18 -13.15 -18.31
C GLN A 87 21.66 -14.57 -18.70
N PRO A 88 22.96 -14.80 -18.98
CA PRO A 88 23.45 -16.17 -19.22
C PRO A 88 23.22 -17.09 -18.02
N ILE A 89 23.47 -16.58 -16.81
CA ILE A 89 23.28 -17.32 -15.55
C ILE A 89 21.82 -17.74 -15.37
N ALA A 90 20.89 -16.79 -15.49
CA ALA A 90 19.45 -17.07 -15.36
C ALA A 90 18.92 -18.01 -16.45
N THR A 91 19.49 -17.96 -17.65
CA THR A 91 19.09 -18.83 -18.76
C THR A 91 19.45 -20.29 -18.48
N ALA A 92 20.62 -20.54 -17.87
CA ALA A 92 21.08 -21.88 -17.50
C ALA A 92 20.30 -22.51 -16.32
N LEU A 93 19.65 -21.71 -15.48
CA LEU A 93 18.88 -22.21 -14.34
C LEU A 93 17.55 -22.85 -14.74
N SER A 94 17.23 -23.99 -14.15
CA SER A 94 15.88 -24.58 -14.17
C SER A 94 14.94 -23.84 -13.20
N LYS A 95 13.62 -24.09 -13.33
CA LYS A 95 12.61 -23.51 -12.42
C LYS A 95 12.84 -23.93 -10.96
N LYS A 96 13.22 -25.19 -10.73
CA LYS A 96 13.52 -25.71 -9.38
C LYS A 96 14.72 -24.99 -8.78
N GLU A 97 15.79 -24.82 -9.55
CA GLU A 97 17.02 -24.14 -9.10
C GLU A 97 16.78 -22.65 -8.83
N MET A 98 16.00 -21.96 -9.67
CA MET A 98 15.62 -20.56 -9.41
C MET A 98 14.82 -20.42 -8.10
N ARG A 99 13.91 -21.36 -7.81
CA ARG A 99 13.13 -21.36 -6.57
C ARG A 99 14.00 -21.68 -5.35
N ALA A 100 14.90 -22.65 -5.48
CA ALA A 100 15.87 -23.01 -4.45
C ALA A 100 16.78 -21.82 -4.07
N LEU A 101 17.36 -21.13 -5.07
CA LEU A 101 18.17 -19.92 -4.85
C LEU A 101 17.38 -18.80 -4.18
N ALA A 102 16.14 -18.57 -4.62
CA ALA A 102 15.25 -17.56 -4.03
C ALA A 102 14.97 -17.86 -2.55
N ARG A 103 14.66 -19.12 -2.21
CA ARG A 103 14.47 -19.57 -0.82
C ARG A 103 15.72 -19.35 0.02
N TYR A 104 16.87 -19.79 -0.48
CA TYR A 104 18.14 -19.63 0.23
C TYR A 104 18.42 -18.17 0.60
N TYR A 105 18.47 -17.26 -0.38
CA TYR A 105 18.77 -15.84 -0.11
C TYR A 105 17.69 -15.14 0.73
N SER A 106 16.41 -15.51 0.56
CA SER A 106 15.33 -14.96 1.39
C SER A 106 15.41 -15.38 2.86
N SER A 107 16.06 -16.52 3.13
CA SER A 107 16.25 -17.05 4.49
C SER A 107 17.45 -16.45 5.23
N LEU A 108 18.32 -15.72 4.53
CA LEU A 108 19.46 -15.04 5.13
C LEU A 108 19.02 -13.74 5.82
N ASP A 109 19.74 -13.33 6.86
CA ASP A 109 19.47 -12.06 7.55
C ASP A 109 19.70 -10.88 6.61
N GLY A 110 18.64 -10.09 6.39
CA GLY A 110 18.74 -8.80 5.72
C GLY A 110 19.41 -7.73 6.59
N PRO A 111 19.81 -6.59 6.01
CA PRO A 111 20.36 -5.49 6.80
C PRO A 111 19.26 -4.92 7.71
N LYS A 112 19.59 -4.72 8.98
CA LYS A 112 18.71 -4.04 9.93
C LYS A 112 18.80 -2.53 9.70
N LEU A 113 17.88 -2.00 8.92
CA LEU A 113 17.86 -0.60 8.55
C LEU A 113 16.92 0.19 9.47
N GLY A 114 17.40 1.34 9.95
CA GLY A 114 16.56 2.30 10.66
C GLY A 114 15.72 3.14 9.71
N VAL A 115 14.89 4.02 10.27
CA VAL A 115 14.21 5.07 9.48
C VAL A 115 15.27 5.96 8.84
N LEU A 116 15.20 6.13 7.52
CA LEU A 116 16.07 7.05 6.79
C LEU A 116 15.91 8.46 7.37
N LYS A 117 17.03 9.06 7.77
CA LYS A 117 17.11 10.46 8.16
C LYS A 117 18.20 11.09 7.33
N ASP A 118 17.81 11.77 6.27
CA ASP A 118 18.69 12.62 5.50
C ASP A 118 18.02 13.99 5.32
N THR A 119 18.50 14.97 6.07
CA THR A 119 18.00 16.35 6.02
C THR A 119 18.61 17.15 4.87
N THR A 120 19.51 16.56 4.09
CA THR A 120 20.19 17.23 2.96
C THR A 120 19.52 16.95 1.62
N ASN A 121 18.57 16.02 1.55
CA ASN A 121 17.91 15.58 0.31
C ASN A 121 16.38 15.70 0.40
N GLU A 122 15.90 16.96 0.39
CA GLU A 122 14.46 17.27 0.53
C GLU A 122 13.60 16.63 -0.58
N VAL A 123 14.09 16.62 -1.83
CA VAL A 123 13.36 16.03 -2.98
C VAL A 123 13.23 14.52 -2.86
N GLY A 124 14.34 13.82 -2.58
CA GLY A 124 14.33 12.37 -2.42
C GLY A 124 13.47 11.92 -1.24
N GLN A 125 13.56 12.63 -0.11
CA GLN A 125 12.67 12.41 1.04
C GLN A 125 11.20 12.67 0.68
N TRP A 126 10.91 13.75 -0.04
CA TRP A 126 9.56 14.09 -0.47
C TRP A 126 8.94 13.00 -1.33
N LEU A 127 9.63 12.54 -2.38
CA LEU A 127 9.15 11.46 -3.23
C LEU A 127 8.96 10.15 -2.45
N PHE A 128 9.88 9.83 -1.55
CA PHE A 128 9.80 8.62 -0.74
C PHE A 128 8.61 8.61 0.22
N GLU A 129 8.39 9.71 0.96
CA GLU A 129 7.39 9.80 2.02
C GLU A 129 6.01 10.27 1.54
N ARG A 130 5.97 11.09 0.49
CA ARG A 130 4.76 11.78 0.02
C ARG A 130 4.42 11.44 -1.42
N GLY A 131 5.41 11.29 -2.30
CA GLY A 131 5.19 11.07 -3.73
C GLY A 131 4.81 12.34 -4.49
N LYS A 132 4.41 12.15 -5.74
CA LYS A 132 4.06 13.20 -6.72
C LYS A 132 2.67 12.93 -7.29
N TRP A 133 1.65 13.12 -6.45
CA TRP A 133 0.26 12.75 -6.73
C TRP A 133 -0.38 13.51 -7.89
N SER A 134 0.10 14.72 -8.21
CA SER A 134 -0.29 15.45 -9.42
C SER A 134 -0.02 14.68 -10.72
N GLN A 135 0.98 13.80 -10.70
CA GLN A 135 1.30 12.91 -11.79
C GLN A 135 0.90 11.46 -11.47
N SER A 136 0.08 11.22 -10.44
CA SER A 136 -0.29 9.89 -9.98
C SER A 136 0.90 9.00 -9.61
N VAL A 137 1.93 9.58 -8.99
CA VAL A 137 3.05 8.85 -8.38
C VAL A 137 2.80 8.80 -6.86
N PRO A 138 2.42 7.63 -6.30
CA PRO A 138 2.32 7.46 -4.86
C PRO A 138 3.67 7.62 -4.17
N SER A 139 3.67 7.77 -2.85
CA SER A 139 4.93 7.72 -2.11
C SER A 139 5.58 6.33 -2.23
N CYS A 140 6.91 6.27 -2.32
CA CYS A 140 7.62 4.98 -2.41
C CYS A 140 7.29 4.09 -1.20
N MET A 141 7.17 4.70 -0.01
CA MET A 141 6.81 3.99 1.22
C MET A 141 5.41 3.40 1.21
N SER A 142 4.49 3.87 0.34
CA SER A 142 3.12 3.33 0.25
C SER A 142 3.07 1.91 -0.34
N CYS A 143 4.15 1.47 -0.97
CA CYS A 143 4.28 0.11 -1.47
C CYS A 143 5.46 -0.62 -0.82
N HIS A 144 6.60 0.05 -0.67
CA HIS A 144 7.85 -0.57 -0.19
C HIS A 144 7.99 -0.58 1.34
N GLY A 145 6.96 -0.21 2.09
CA GLY A 145 7.00 -0.15 3.55
C GLY A 145 7.54 1.18 4.09
N LYS A 146 7.23 1.46 5.37
CA LYS A 146 7.52 2.75 6.02
C LYS A 146 9.01 3.10 6.02
N SER A 147 9.88 2.10 6.19
CA SER A 147 11.34 2.26 6.11
C SER A 147 11.91 1.87 4.74
N GLY A 148 11.06 1.49 3.78
CA GLY A 148 11.48 0.93 2.49
C GLY A 148 12.06 -0.49 2.60
N SER A 149 11.77 -1.19 3.71
CA SER A 149 12.21 -2.56 4.02
C SER A 149 11.55 -3.66 3.17
N GLY A 150 10.55 -3.33 2.36
CA GLY A 150 9.76 -4.28 1.60
C GLY A 150 8.54 -4.79 2.36
N ILE A 151 7.63 -5.44 1.64
CA ILE A 151 6.35 -5.92 2.17
C ILE A 151 6.10 -7.33 1.62
N GLY A 152 6.01 -8.30 2.53
CA GLY A 152 5.80 -9.72 2.20
C GLY A 152 6.88 -10.29 1.27
N ALA A 153 6.54 -11.35 0.54
CA ALA A 153 7.48 -12.05 -0.35
C ALA A 153 7.66 -11.36 -1.72
N ALA A 154 6.74 -10.49 -2.12
CA ALA A 154 6.66 -9.98 -3.49
C ALA A 154 7.19 -8.54 -3.66
N ILE A 155 7.03 -7.68 -2.65
CA ILE A 155 7.46 -6.28 -2.76
C ILE A 155 8.83 -6.12 -2.12
N PRO A 156 9.86 -5.76 -2.90
CA PRO A 156 11.23 -5.79 -2.42
C PRO A 156 11.54 -4.65 -1.45
N ARG A 157 12.50 -4.91 -0.58
CA ARG A 157 13.29 -3.87 0.08
C ARG A 157 13.99 -3.01 -0.96
N ILE A 158 13.92 -1.70 -0.78
CA ILE A 158 14.65 -0.72 -1.58
C ILE A 158 15.76 -0.05 -0.77
N THR A 159 15.58 0.11 0.55
CA THR A 159 16.61 0.74 1.40
C THR A 159 17.78 -0.18 1.68
N GLY A 160 18.97 0.38 1.88
CA GLY A 160 20.21 -0.39 2.11
C GLY A 160 20.67 -1.21 0.89
N GLN A 161 20.13 -0.91 -0.29
CA GLN A 161 20.73 -1.29 -1.56
C GLN A 161 21.78 -0.26 -1.97
N GLY A 162 22.72 -0.65 -2.82
CA GLY A 162 23.71 0.29 -3.36
C GLY A 162 23.07 1.38 -4.23
N LEU A 163 23.54 2.62 -4.09
CA LEU A 163 23.09 3.77 -4.88
C LEU A 163 23.08 3.47 -6.39
N LEU A 164 24.20 2.96 -6.91
CA LEU A 164 24.34 2.63 -8.32
C LEU A 164 23.26 1.64 -8.76
N TYR A 165 23.00 0.61 -7.96
CA TYR A 165 21.97 -0.38 -8.26
C TYR A 165 20.58 0.27 -8.35
N ILE A 166 20.16 1.03 -7.32
CA ILE A 166 18.82 1.66 -7.28
C ILE A 166 18.64 2.62 -8.45
N LYS A 167 19.63 3.49 -8.71
CA LYS A 167 19.59 4.43 -9.83
C LYS A 167 19.46 3.71 -11.17
N THR A 168 20.30 2.70 -11.43
CA THR A 168 20.22 1.90 -12.66
C THR A 168 18.88 1.18 -12.79
N GLN A 169 18.30 0.71 -11.69
CA GLN A 169 16.99 0.05 -11.75
C GLN A 169 15.86 1.02 -12.11
N LEU A 170 15.84 2.21 -11.53
CA LEU A 170 14.85 3.25 -11.87
C LEU A 170 15.00 3.71 -13.32
N GLN A 171 16.23 3.93 -13.78
CA GLN A 171 16.52 4.26 -15.18
C GLN A 171 16.09 3.14 -16.14
N ALA A 172 16.32 1.88 -15.79
CA ALA A 172 15.89 0.74 -16.60
C ALA A 172 14.37 0.62 -16.68
N PHE A 173 13.63 0.93 -15.61
CA PHE A 173 12.17 1.02 -15.64
C PHE A 173 11.69 2.21 -16.48
N HIS A 174 12.32 3.38 -16.31
CA HIS A 174 12.04 4.59 -17.09
C HIS A 174 12.19 4.34 -18.60
N GLY A 175 13.31 3.73 -19.01
CA GLY A 175 13.63 3.37 -20.39
C GLY A 175 13.09 2.01 -20.86
N GLN A 176 12.18 1.36 -20.11
CA GLN A 176 11.57 0.06 -20.43
C GLN A 176 12.53 -1.13 -20.68
N GLN A 177 13.79 -1.02 -20.24
CA GLN A 177 14.78 -2.12 -20.25
C GLN A 177 14.55 -3.14 -19.12
N ARG A 178 13.74 -2.76 -18.13
CA ARG A 178 13.24 -3.62 -17.06
C ARG A 178 11.72 -3.59 -17.06
N GLN A 179 11.13 -4.78 -17.18
CA GLN A 179 9.72 -5.08 -17.27
C GLN A 179 9.41 -6.36 -16.47
N GLY A 180 8.17 -6.81 -16.50
CA GLY A 180 7.74 -8.06 -15.87
C GLY A 180 7.48 -7.94 -14.37
N GLU A 181 7.61 -6.74 -13.81
CA GLU A 181 7.00 -6.38 -12.54
C GLU A 181 5.48 -6.50 -12.62
N ALA A 182 4.86 -6.67 -11.46
CA ALA A 182 3.41 -6.80 -11.36
C ALA A 182 2.72 -5.59 -11.96
N ASP A 183 1.90 -5.86 -12.99
CA ASP A 183 1.09 -4.87 -13.70
C ASP A 183 1.87 -3.66 -14.27
N GLY A 184 3.20 -3.77 -14.44
CA GLY A 184 3.99 -2.67 -15.00
C GLY A 184 4.08 -1.44 -14.07
N ILE A 185 3.78 -1.58 -12.77
CA ILE A 185 3.63 -0.44 -11.85
C ILE A 185 4.92 0.39 -11.74
N MET A 186 6.08 -0.27 -11.59
CA MET A 186 7.35 0.46 -11.45
C MET A 186 7.77 1.15 -12.74
N SER A 187 7.53 0.56 -13.91
CA SER A 187 7.74 1.24 -15.20
C SER A 187 6.88 2.50 -15.29
N HIS A 188 5.60 2.40 -14.92
CA HIS A 188 4.67 3.52 -14.97
C HIS A 188 5.06 4.65 -14.00
N ILE A 189 5.55 4.31 -12.80
CA ILE A 189 6.07 5.28 -11.83
C ILE A 189 7.34 5.93 -12.37
N ALA A 190 8.33 5.14 -12.78
CA ALA A 190 9.64 5.64 -13.19
C ALA A 190 9.56 6.56 -14.40
N GLN A 191 8.66 6.29 -15.36
CA GLN A 191 8.42 7.15 -16.53
C GLN A 191 7.94 8.57 -16.20
N LYS A 192 7.44 8.81 -14.99
CA LYS A 192 6.94 10.11 -14.52
C LYS A 192 7.94 10.86 -13.64
N LEU A 193 9.09 10.24 -13.38
CA LEU A 193 10.19 10.84 -12.66
C LEU A 193 11.18 11.43 -13.67
N THR A 194 11.69 12.63 -13.39
CA THR A 194 12.84 13.19 -14.12
C THR A 194 14.13 12.47 -13.74
N GLU A 195 15.21 12.69 -14.48
CA GLU A 195 16.52 12.13 -14.13
C GLU A 195 17.01 12.62 -12.76
N GLU A 196 16.73 13.88 -12.42
CA GLU A 196 17.05 14.51 -11.14
C GLU A 196 16.23 13.88 -10.01
N GLU A 197 14.92 13.66 -10.22
CA GLU A 197 14.05 12.99 -9.24
C GLU A 197 14.50 11.55 -9.00
N ILE A 198 14.90 10.82 -10.06
CA ILE A 198 15.47 9.47 -9.97
C ILE A 198 16.77 9.49 -9.15
N ASP A 199 17.68 10.43 -9.43
CA ASP A 199 18.93 10.56 -8.70
C ASP A 199 18.70 10.88 -7.22
N ALA A 200 17.78 11.82 -6.94
CA ALA A 200 17.45 12.24 -5.59
C ALA A 200 16.86 11.11 -4.75
N VAL A 201 15.85 10.40 -5.27
CA VAL A 201 15.24 9.29 -4.51
C VAL A 201 16.20 8.11 -4.36
N ALA A 202 17.08 7.86 -5.33
CA ALA A 202 18.09 6.81 -5.24
C ALA A 202 19.11 7.10 -4.13
N HIS A 203 19.57 8.35 -4.01
CA HIS A 203 20.45 8.80 -2.91
C HIS A 203 19.78 8.65 -1.55
N TYR A 204 18.53 9.13 -1.43
CA TYR A 204 17.78 9.05 -0.18
C TYR A 204 17.61 7.60 0.29
N VAL A 205 17.15 6.71 -0.60
CA VAL A 205 16.92 5.30 -0.31
C VAL A 205 18.22 4.54 -0.01
N ALA A 206 19.32 4.90 -0.65
CA ALA A 206 20.64 4.35 -0.38
C ALA A 206 21.29 4.90 0.91
N GLY A 207 20.70 5.92 1.54
CA GLY A 207 21.28 6.60 2.71
C GLY A 207 22.56 7.37 2.40
N VAL A 208 22.69 7.87 1.16
CA VAL A 208 23.88 8.59 0.68
C VAL A 208 23.51 10.06 0.50
N THR A 209 24.24 10.95 1.18
CA THR A 209 24.07 12.41 1.06
C THR A 209 24.33 12.90 -0.37
N LEU A 210 23.42 13.70 -0.91
CA LEU A 210 23.62 14.44 -2.16
C LEU A 210 24.63 15.58 -1.96
N LYS A 211 25.65 15.67 -2.82
CA LYS A 211 26.65 16.77 -2.76
C LYS A 211 26.12 18.10 -3.29
N THR A 212 25.08 18.10 -4.09
CA THR A 212 24.46 19.32 -4.66
C THR A 212 22.98 19.33 -4.35
N VAL A 213 22.60 20.10 -3.35
CA VAL A 213 21.20 20.40 -3.02
C VAL A 213 20.78 21.57 -3.88
N ARG A 214 19.95 21.34 -4.91
CA ARG A 214 19.11 22.41 -5.43
C ARG A 214 17.81 22.35 -4.67
N LYS A 215 17.49 23.41 -3.93
CA LYS A 215 16.12 23.66 -3.45
C LYS A 215 15.25 23.78 -4.69
N GLU A 216 14.67 22.69 -5.15
CA GLU A 216 13.47 22.83 -5.97
C GLU A 216 12.35 23.31 -5.06
N GLU A 217 11.77 24.45 -5.41
CA GLU A 217 10.50 24.87 -4.87
C GLU A 217 9.50 23.74 -5.10
N THR A 218 8.70 23.41 -4.08
CA THR A 218 7.58 22.46 -4.19
C THR A 218 6.89 22.66 -5.55
N PRO A 219 6.84 21.64 -6.42
CA PRO A 219 6.40 21.83 -7.80
C PRO A 219 5.03 22.53 -7.82
N LYS A 220 4.90 23.66 -8.52
CA LYS A 220 3.60 24.29 -8.75
C LYS A 220 2.78 23.32 -9.59
N ILE A 221 1.76 22.74 -8.97
CA ILE A 221 0.86 21.81 -9.64
C ILE A 221 -0.16 22.63 -10.43
N ASP A 222 -0.09 22.59 -11.76
CA ASP A 222 -1.21 22.98 -12.62
C ASP A 222 -2.32 21.95 -12.43
N SER A 223 -3.20 22.22 -11.46
CA SER A 223 -4.35 21.39 -11.14
C SER A 223 -5.61 22.23 -11.13
N VAL A 224 -6.64 21.72 -11.80
CA VAL A 224 -8.00 22.25 -11.73
C VAL A 224 -8.64 22.03 -10.36
N TYR A 225 -8.11 21.10 -9.56
CA TYR A 225 -8.56 20.82 -8.20
C TYR A 225 -7.88 21.72 -7.17
N PHE A 226 -8.60 22.02 -6.09
CA PHE A 226 -8.09 22.70 -4.92
C PHE A 226 -6.81 22.03 -4.39
N GLN A 227 -5.80 22.85 -4.09
CA GLN A 227 -4.52 22.42 -3.56
C GLN A 227 -4.43 22.77 -2.06
N PRO A 228 -4.52 21.77 -1.17
CA PRO A 228 -4.36 22.02 0.26
C PRO A 228 -2.94 22.45 0.58
N GLN A 229 -2.78 23.31 1.59
CA GLN A 229 -1.48 23.76 2.06
C GLN A 229 -0.52 22.63 2.46
N SER A 230 0.79 22.90 2.34
CA SER A 230 1.88 21.98 2.67
C SER A 230 2.07 21.86 4.18
N GLU A 231 2.43 20.67 4.68
CA GLU A 231 2.79 20.48 6.10
C GLU A 231 4.02 21.31 6.52
N SER A 232 4.84 21.78 5.57
CA SER A 232 5.91 22.76 5.85
C SER A 232 5.39 24.08 6.42
N ASN A 233 4.09 24.35 6.29
CA ASN A 233 3.43 25.54 6.83
C ASN A 233 2.92 25.32 8.26
N LEU A 234 3.07 24.13 8.84
CA LEU A 234 2.78 23.89 10.26
C LEU A 234 3.75 24.70 11.11
N LYS A 235 3.19 25.40 12.10
CA LYS A 235 3.95 26.25 13.03
C LYS A 235 4.25 25.48 14.31
N ASP A 236 5.14 26.03 15.13
CA ASP A 236 5.30 25.55 16.50
C ASP A 236 4.25 26.19 17.43
N ASP A 237 2.98 25.82 17.21
CA ASP A 237 1.85 26.28 18.02
C ASP A 237 0.88 25.14 18.37
N LYS A 238 0.01 25.37 19.35
CA LYS A 238 -0.93 24.36 19.85
C LYS A 238 -1.90 23.87 18.77
N PHE A 239 -2.26 24.73 17.82
CA PHE A 239 -3.16 24.36 16.74
C PHE A 239 -2.47 23.39 15.77
N SER A 240 -1.24 23.71 15.34
CA SER A 240 -0.42 22.88 14.47
C SER A 240 -0.06 21.54 15.12
N GLN A 241 0.16 21.50 16.43
CA GLN A 241 0.32 20.26 17.19
C GLN A 241 -0.95 19.38 17.13
N MET A 242 -2.14 20.00 17.19
CA MET A 242 -3.41 19.28 17.05
C MET A 242 -3.63 18.77 15.61
N VAL A 243 -3.24 19.57 14.62
CA VAL A 243 -3.22 19.17 13.20
C VAL A 243 -2.30 17.96 13.00
N GLN A 244 -1.10 17.97 13.59
CA GLN A 244 -0.17 16.84 13.51
C GLN A 244 -0.75 15.57 14.15
N LYS A 245 -1.42 15.69 15.31
CA LYS A 245 -2.17 14.56 15.90
C LYS A 245 -3.25 14.02 14.95
N GLY A 246 -3.96 14.91 14.25
CA GLY A 246 -4.95 14.53 13.24
C GLY A 246 -4.33 13.77 12.06
N ILE A 247 -3.17 14.22 11.57
CA ILE A 247 -2.39 13.51 10.55
C ILE A 247 -2.01 12.11 11.04
N ASP A 248 -1.50 12.00 12.28
CA ASP A 248 -1.09 10.73 12.88
C ASP A 248 -2.27 9.76 13.00
N ILE A 249 -3.45 10.23 13.42
CA ILE A 249 -4.68 9.43 13.48
C ILE A 249 -5.14 9.01 12.07
N VAL A 250 -5.08 9.88 11.07
CA VAL A 250 -5.47 9.53 9.68
C VAL A 250 -4.56 8.44 9.12
N MET A 251 -3.26 8.56 9.36
CA MET A 251 -2.25 7.64 8.84
C MET A 251 -2.16 6.33 9.61
N ASP A 252 -2.51 6.33 10.90
CA ASP A 252 -2.34 5.17 11.77
C ASP A 252 -3.47 5.07 12.82
N THR A 253 -4.71 5.07 12.34
CA THR A 253 -5.94 5.12 13.16
C THR A 253 -5.99 4.03 14.24
N PRO A 254 -5.69 2.75 13.95
CA PRO A 254 -5.71 1.71 14.98
C PRO A 254 -4.65 1.91 16.08
N LYS A 255 -3.62 2.75 15.88
CA LYS A 255 -2.64 3.09 16.91
C LYS A 255 -3.15 4.16 17.85
N HIS A 256 -3.74 5.19 17.26
CA HIS A 256 -4.09 6.42 17.96
C HIS A 256 -5.54 6.43 18.47
N ALA A 257 -6.38 5.50 18.01
CA ALA A 257 -7.79 5.40 18.38
C ALA A 257 -8.23 3.93 18.59
N ARG A 258 -7.35 3.07 19.13
CA ARG A 258 -7.59 1.61 19.25
C ARG A 258 -8.89 1.27 19.98
N GLU A 259 -9.28 2.05 20.97
CA GLU A 259 -10.51 1.82 21.74
C GLU A 259 -11.79 1.98 20.89
N PHE A 260 -11.71 2.71 19.77
CA PHE A 260 -12.83 3.00 18.87
C PHE A 260 -12.76 2.25 17.53
N VAL A 261 -11.77 1.38 17.34
CA VAL A 261 -11.49 0.69 16.08
C VAL A 261 -11.40 -0.82 16.32
N LYS A 262 -12.16 -1.62 15.56
CA LYS A 262 -12.15 -3.09 15.70
C LYS A 262 -11.52 -3.83 14.51
N ASN A 263 -11.17 -3.11 13.45
CA ASN A 263 -10.49 -3.67 12.30
C ASN A 263 -9.07 -3.08 12.16
N ASP A 264 -8.35 -3.47 11.11
CA ASP A 264 -6.96 -3.03 10.89
C ASP A 264 -6.87 -1.82 9.92
N LEU A 265 -8.02 -1.23 9.52
CA LEU A 265 -8.07 -0.12 8.57
C LEU A 265 -7.66 1.23 9.19
N THR A 266 -7.02 2.06 8.38
CA THR A 266 -6.74 3.48 8.64
C THR A 266 -7.63 4.38 7.79
N CYS A 267 -7.83 5.63 8.20
CA CYS A 267 -8.54 6.61 7.36
C CYS A 267 -7.84 6.76 6.01
N ALA A 268 -6.50 6.78 5.99
CA ALA A 268 -5.69 6.93 4.78
C ALA A 268 -5.86 5.79 3.76
N ASN A 269 -6.39 4.62 4.16
CA ASN A 269 -6.66 3.53 3.21
C ASN A 269 -7.77 3.89 2.19
N CYS A 270 -8.72 4.75 2.56
CA CYS A 270 -9.76 5.25 1.66
C CYS A 270 -9.54 6.73 1.30
N HIS A 271 -8.94 7.50 2.20
CA HIS A 271 -8.64 8.91 2.03
C HIS A 271 -7.18 9.07 1.58
N ILE A 272 -6.93 8.80 0.30
CA ILE A 272 -5.57 8.68 -0.27
C ILE A 272 -4.77 9.98 -0.13
N ASN A 273 -3.45 9.84 -0.03
CA ASN A 273 -2.53 10.96 0.18
C ASN A 273 -2.90 11.76 1.44
N ARG A 274 -3.14 11.05 2.55
CA ARG A 274 -3.58 11.65 3.83
C ARG A 274 -4.87 12.46 3.70
N GLY A 275 -5.74 12.10 2.76
CA GLY A 275 -6.97 12.84 2.46
C GLY A 275 -6.78 14.04 1.55
N ARG A 276 -5.70 14.09 0.78
CA ARG A 276 -5.45 15.19 -0.19
C ARG A 276 -5.87 14.84 -1.60
N ASN A 277 -5.92 13.56 -1.97
CA ASN A 277 -6.12 13.15 -3.37
C ASN A 277 -7.56 13.46 -3.85
N PRO A 278 -7.73 14.23 -4.94
CA PRO A 278 -9.04 14.39 -5.58
C PRO A 278 -9.62 13.02 -5.99
N TRP A 279 -10.94 12.92 -6.00
CA TRP A 279 -11.69 11.70 -6.29
C TRP A 279 -11.49 10.53 -5.32
N ALA A 280 -10.70 10.74 -4.25
CA ALA A 280 -10.46 9.78 -3.16
C ALA A 280 -11.11 10.22 -1.85
N ILE A 281 -12.28 10.87 -1.93
CA ILE A 281 -13.00 11.43 -0.78
C ILE A 281 -12.07 12.35 0.06
N PRO A 282 -11.46 13.37 -0.54
CA PRO A 282 -10.47 14.17 0.17
C PRO A 282 -11.04 14.88 1.41
N LEU A 283 -10.22 14.94 2.45
CA LEU A 283 -10.54 15.53 3.74
C LEU A 283 -10.64 17.06 3.67
N TRP A 284 -9.85 17.72 2.81
CA TRP A 284 -9.95 19.18 2.56
C TRP A 284 -11.35 19.60 2.10
N ALA A 285 -12.08 18.72 1.43
CA ALA A 285 -13.35 19.04 0.81
C ALA A 285 -14.57 18.82 1.73
N SER A 286 -14.31 18.39 2.96
CA SER A 286 -15.36 17.94 3.87
C SER A 286 -15.73 19.01 4.90
N PHE A 287 -14.76 19.66 5.54
CA PHE A 287 -15.01 20.59 6.67
C PHE A 287 -15.99 21.71 6.30
N ALA A 288 -15.78 22.36 5.15
CA ALA A 288 -16.60 23.45 4.65
C ALA A 288 -18.02 23.04 4.20
N MET A 289 -18.34 21.74 4.20
CA MET A 289 -19.61 21.18 3.74
C MET A 289 -20.52 20.70 4.87
N TYR A 290 -20.11 20.86 6.14
CA TYR A 290 -20.93 20.51 7.31
C TYR A 290 -21.17 21.76 8.17
N PRO A 291 -22.34 21.88 8.82
CA PRO A 291 -23.41 20.89 8.94
C PRO A 291 -24.19 20.59 7.65
N ALA A 292 -24.66 19.36 7.47
CA ALA A 292 -25.42 18.94 6.29
C ALA A 292 -26.47 17.86 6.60
N TYR A 293 -27.62 17.94 5.95
CA TYR A 293 -28.62 16.88 5.98
C TYR A 293 -28.09 15.59 5.32
N ARG A 294 -28.43 14.44 5.92
CA ARG A 294 -28.01 13.13 5.45
C ARG A 294 -29.16 12.12 5.49
N ASP A 295 -29.52 11.62 4.31
CA ASP A 295 -30.56 10.60 4.13
C ASP A 295 -30.27 9.29 4.89
N LYS A 296 -28.99 9.00 5.19
CA LYS A 296 -28.57 7.73 5.84
C LYS A 296 -29.18 7.56 7.24
N ASN A 297 -29.38 8.65 7.95
CA ASN A 297 -29.79 8.72 9.35
C ASN A 297 -30.87 9.79 9.58
N ASP A 298 -31.38 10.39 8.49
CA ASP A 298 -32.46 11.37 8.49
C ASP A 298 -32.24 12.53 9.50
N MET A 299 -31.03 13.08 9.50
CA MET A 299 -30.65 14.16 10.41
C MET A 299 -29.68 15.15 9.76
N VAL A 300 -29.63 16.36 10.31
CA VAL A 300 -28.53 17.29 10.03
C VAL A 300 -27.32 16.87 10.86
N ASN A 301 -26.26 16.43 10.19
CA ASN A 301 -25.02 16.04 10.83
C ASN A 301 -24.06 17.22 10.92
N SER A 302 -23.40 17.36 12.07
CA SER A 302 -22.14 18.09 12.25
C SER A 302 -20.95 17.34 11.62
N MET A 303 -19.77 17.95 11.63
CA MET A 303 -18.55 17.25 11.23
C MET A 303 -18.21 16.11 12.21
N ALA A 304 -18.31 16.33 13.52
CA ALA A 304 -18.15 15.31 14.53
C ALA A 304 -19.07 14.10 14.29
N ASP A 305 -20.36 14.30 14.00
CA ASP A 305 -21.28 13.19 13.70
C ASP A 305 -20.84 12.41 12.45
N ARG A 306 -20.33 13.14 11.44
CA ARG A 306 -19.84 12.51 10.21
C ARG A 306 -18.62 11.64 10.47
N LEU A 307 -17.69 12.10 11.31
CA LEU A 307 -16.49 11.37 11.71
C LEU A 307 -16.84 10.15 12.58
N GLN A 308 -17.73 10.30 13.56
CA GLN A 308 -18.24 9.19 14.38
C GLN A 308 -18.82 8.07 13.51
N GLY A 309 -19.57 8.43 12.45
CA GLY A 309 -20.03 7.46 11.47
C GLY A 309 -18.89 6.67 10.80
N CYS A 310 -17.76 7.31 10.47
CA CYS A 310 -16.61 6.58 9.93
C CYS A 310 -16.07 5.54 10.91
N PHE A 311 -16.00 5.85 12.21
CA PHE A 311 -15.56 4.87 13.22
C PHE A 311 -16.53 3.69 13.34
N VAL A 312 -17.83 3.96 13.38
CA VAL A 312 -18.87 2.91 13.50
C VAL A 312 -18.90 2.00 12.27
N TYR A 313 -18.81 2.56 11.07
CA TYR A 313 -19.02 1.80 9.83
C TYR A 313 -17.70 1.34 9.18
N SER A 314 -16.80 2.28 8.86
CA SER A 314 -15.57 1.95 8.15
C SER A 314 -14.55 1.25 9.05
N HIS A 315 -14.46 1.64 10.32
CA HIS A 315 -13.55 1.02 11.29
C HIS A 315 -14.18 -0.11 12.12
N ASN A 316 -15.44 -0.45 11.82
CA ASN A 316 -16.23 -1.48 12.51
C ASN A 316 -16.27 -1.31 14.04
N GLY A 317 -16.08 -0.09 14.54
CA GLY A 317 -15.87 0.18 15.95
C GLY A 317 -17.03 0.91 16.59
N SER A 318 -16.70 1.82 17.51
CA SER A 318 -17.66 2.65 18.23
C SER A 318 -17.37 4.12 17.97
N ALA A 319 -18.40 4.96 18.06
CA ALA A 319 -18.23 6.40 17.93
C ALA A 319 -17.42 6.96 19.11
N PRO A 320 -16.30 7.67 18.88
CA PRO A 320 -15.66 8.45 19.94
C PRO A 320 -16.60 9.56 20.45
N PRO A 321 -16.49 10.01 21.71
CA PRO A 321 -17.23 11.18 22.19
C PRO A 321 -17.01 12.40 21.28
N ALA A 322 -18.08 13.17 21.03
CA ALA A 322 -18.06 14.30 20.08
C ALA A 322 -16.99 15.34 20.42
N ASP A 323 -16.70 15.53 21.71
CA ASP A 323 -15.72 16.45 22.25
C ASP A 323 -14.36 15.80 22.59
N SER A 324 -14.15 14.54 22.21
CA SER A 324 -12.89 13.83 22.43
C SER A 324 -11.72 14.50 21.71
N GLU A 325 -10.51 14.30 22.24
CA GLU A 325 -9.29 14.79 21.61
C GLU A 325 -9.09 14.21 20.20
N ILE A 326 -9.52 12.96 19.98
CA ILE A 326 -9.44 12.28 18.67
C ILE A 326 -10.25 13.02 17.62
N LEU A 327 -11.51 13.36 17.91
CA LEU A 327 -12.35 14.07 16.94
C LEU A 327 -11.88 15.51 16.75
N LYS A 328 -11.48 16.20 17.82
CA LYS A 328 -10.87 17.54 17.73
C LYS A 328 -9.63 17.55 16.85
N ALA A 329 -8.78 16.53 16.95
CA ALA A 329 -7.58 16.39 16.11
C ALA A 329 -7.92 16.18 14.63
N LEU A 330 -8.89 15.30 14.34
CA LEU A 330 -9.36 15.06 12.98
C LEU A 330 -10.03 16.29 12.36
N GLU A 331 -10.88 16.98 13.12
CA GLU A 331 -11.52 18.24 12.71
C GLU A 331 -10.50 19.34 12.47
N ALA A 332 -9.51 19.51 13.36
CA ALA A 332 -8.43 20.47 13.17
C ALA A 332 -7.65 20.20 11.89
N TYR A 333 -7.36 18.92 11.59
CA TYR A 333 -6.68 18.54 10.36
C TYR A 333 -7.54 18.80 9.11
N GLN A 334 -8.83 18.43 9.12
CA GLN A 334 -9.74 18.70 8.01
C GLN A 334 -9.93 20.20 7.77
N TYR A 335 -10.06 20.98 8.84
CA TYR A 335 -10.14 22.43 8.78
C TYR A 335 -8.86 23.03 8.19
N TRP A 336 -7.69 22.62 8.68
CA TRP A 336 -6.40 23.07 8.16
C TRP A 336 -6.25 22.73 6.68
N LEU A 337 -6.55 21.49 6.27
CA LEU A 337 -6.52 21.10 4.87
C LEU A 337 -7.47 21.95 4.00
N GLY A 338 -8.64 22.32 4.52
CA GLY A 338 -9.67 23.09 3.80
C GLY A 338 -9.49 24.61 3.82
N GLN A 339 -8.42 25.16 4.40
CA GLN A 339 -8.22 26.61 4.43
C GLN A 339 -8.11 27.19 3.01
N GLY A 340 -8.96 28.18 2.70
CA GLY A 340 -9.07 28.76 1.35
C GLY A 340 -10.21 28.18 0.51
N THR A 341 -10.91 27.16 1.00
CA THR A 341 -12.18 26.71 0.39
C THR A 341 -13.33 27.66 0.74
N ILE A 342 -14.42 27.57 -0.04
CA ILE A 342 -15.64 28.38 0.17
C ILE A 342 -16.68 27.52 0.88
N VAL A 343 -17.19 28.00 2.02
CA VAL A 343 -18.24 27.32 2.80
C VAL A 343 -19.47 27.03 1.93
N GLY A 344 -19.94 25.78 1.95
CA GLY A 344 -21.08 25.31 1.18
C GLY A 344 -20.85 25.09 -0.32
N LYS A 345 -19.67 25.45 -0.86
CA LYS A 345 -19.38 25.26 -2.28
C LYS A 345 -18.96 23.82 -2.58
N ASP A 346 -19.68 23.17 -3.49
CA ASP A 346 -19.29 21.87 -4.04
C ASP A 346 -18.04 22.03 -4.94
N LEU A 347 -16.88 21.63 -4.43
CA LEU A 347 -15.62 21.67 -5.16
C LEU A 347 -15.42 20.38 -5.96
N GLU A 348 -14.91 20.52 -7.19
CA GLU A 348 -14.59 19.41 -8.06
C GLU A 348 -13.58 18.45 -7.39
N GLY A 349 -13.78 17.14 -7.56
CA GLY A 349 -12.92 16.12 -6.94
C GLY A 349 -13.23 15.80 -5.48
N ARG A 350 -14.26 16.41 -4.85
CA ARG A 350 -14.55 16.18 -3.43
C ARG A 350 -15.14 14.80 -3.06
N ARG A 351 -15.71 14.08 -4.03
CA ARG A 351 -16.41 12.79 -3.83
C ARG A 351 -15.67 11.66 -4.53
N VAL A 352 -16.16 10.43 -4.44
CA VAL A 352 -15.82 9.43 -5.46
C VAL A 352 -16.47 9.85 -6.79
N ARG A 353 -15.82 9.56 -7.91
CA ARG A 353 -16.39 9.87 -9.22
C ARG A 353 -17.61 8.99 -9.48
N GLU A 354 -18.70 9.60 -9.92
CA GLU A 354 -19.85 8.85 -10.39
C GLU A 354 -19.57 8.29 -11.79
N LEU A 355 -19.76 6.98 -11.95
CA LEU A 355 -19.51 6.29 -13.21
C LEU A 355 -20.80 6.17 -14.00
N ASN A 356 -20.68 6.08 -15.33
CA ASN A 356 -21.81 5.71 -16.16
C ASN A 356 -22.30 4.30 -15.80
N PRO A 357 -23.60 4.00 -16.03
CA PRO A 357 -24.11 2.65 -15.91
C PRO A 357 -23.25 1.64 -16.71
N PRO A 358 -23.05 0.42 -16.19
CA PRO A 358 -22.20 -0.56 -16.85
C PRO A 358 -22.79 -0.93 -18.22
N LYS A 359 -21.97 -0.86 -19.27
CA LYS A 359 -22.37 -1.18 -20.66
C LYS A 359 -22.76 -2.66 -20.83
N LYS A 360 -22.27 -3.54 -19.95
CA LYS A 360 -22.59 -4.97 -19.90
C LYS A 360 -23.05 -5.33 -18.49
N THR A 361 -23.91 -6.35 -18.40
CA THR A 361 -24.28 -6.95 -17.11
C THR A 361 -23.04 -7.29 -16.31
N ARG A 362 -22.97 -6.80 -15.07
CA ARG A 362 -21.84 -6.98 -14.16
C ARG A 362 -21.60 -8.48 -13.91
N SER A 363 -20.34 -8.89 -13.82
CA SER A 363 -19.96 -10.31 -13.72
C SER A 363 -18.95 -10.56 -12.63
N LEU A 364 -19.30 -11.44 -11.68
CA LEU A 364 -18.39 -11.96 -10.66
C LEU A 364 -17.16 -12.65 -11.26
N ALA A 365 -17.35 -13.41 -12.35
CA ALA A 365 -16.25 -14.12 -12.99
C ALA A 365 -15.23 -13.17 -13.66
N ARG A 366 -15.71 -12.08 -14.28
CA ARG A 366 -14.81 -11.04 -14.81
C ARG A 366 -14.15 -10.26 -13.69
N GLY A 367 -14.92 -9.87 -12.67
CA GLY A 367 -14.41 -9.20 -11.47
C GLY A 367 -13.31 -9.98 -10.76
N LYS A 368 -13.50 -11.29 -10.54
CA LYS A 368 -12.50 -12.19 -9.95
C LYS A 368 -11.21 -12.21 -10.76
N ARG A 369 -11.30 -12.26 -12.09
CA ARG A 369 -10.12 -12.28 -12.98
C ARG A 369 -9.34 -10.98 -12.89
N ILE A 370 -10.05 -9.85 -12.91
CA ILE A 370 -9.44 -8.52 -12.73
C ILE A 370 -8.75 -8.47 -11.36
N TYR A 371 -9.46 -8.88 -10.30
CA TYR A 371 -8.93 -8.91 -8.94
C TYR A 371 -7.62 -9.69 -8.83
N LEU A 372 -7.60 -10.94 -9.30
CA LEU A 372 -6.43 -11.82 -9.21
C LEU A 372 -5.23 -11.27 -10.00
N ASN A 373 -5.47 -10.56 -11.10
CA ASN A 373 -4.42 -10.04 -11.97
C ASN A 373 -3.94 -8.63 -11.59
N ARG A 374 -4.81 -7.80 -11.00
CA ARG A 374 -4.59 -6.35 -10.83
C ARG A 374 -4.57 -5.90 -9.37
N CYS A 375 -5.14 -6.69 -8.44
CA CYS A 375 -5.37 -6.27 -7.06
C CYS A 375 -4.71 -7.19 -6.03
N ALA A 376 -4.72 -8.50 -6.29
CA ALA A 376 -4.35 -9.53 -5.31
C ALA A 376 -2.87 -9.48 -4.87
N ILE A 377 -1.98 -8.85 -5.64
CA ILE A 377 -0.59 -8.67 -5.22
C ILE A 377 -0.47 -7.75 -3.99
N CYS A 378 -1.37 -6.77 -3.87
CA CYS A 378 -1.41 -5.85 -2.72
C CYS A 378 -2.42 -6.33 -1.68
N HIS A 379 -3.62 -6.72 -2.11
CA HIS A 379 -4.72 -7.02 -1.18
C HIS A 379 -4.83 -8.49 -0.78
N GLY A 380 -3.91 -9.35 -1.23
CA GLY A 380 -3.98 -10.80 -1.02
C GLY A 380 -4.96 -11.49 -1.96
N LYS A 381 -4.73 -12.77 -2.27
CA LYS A 381 -5.64 -13.56 -3.13
C LYS A 381 -7.01 -13.78 -2.48
N ASP A 382 -7.03 -13.81 -1.16
CA ASP A 382 -8.18 -13.97 -0.28
C ASP A 382 -8.69 -12.64 0.27
N GLY A 383 -8.16 -11.49 -0.18
CA GLY A 383 -8.62 -10.16 0.20
C GLY A 383 -8.33 -9.74 1.64
N SER A 384 -7.51 -10.50 2.37
CA SER A 384 -7.16 -10.22 3.76
C SER A 384 -6.26 -9.01 3.95
N GLY A 385 -5.77 -8.41 2.86
CA GLY A 385 -4.71 -7.41 2.92
C GLY A 385 -3.34 -8.03 3.21
N ILE A 386 -2.30 -7.18 3.25
CA ILE A 386 -0.95 -7.59 3.63
C ILE A 386 -0.47 -6.68 4.76
N LYS A 387 -0.01 -7.31 5.83
CA LYS A 387 0.60 -6.63 6.98
C LYS A 387 2.02 -6.17 6.64
N GLY A 388 2.34 -4.94 6.99
CA GLY A 388 3.70 -4.39 7.01
C GLY A 388 4.31 -4.42 8.41
N GLU A 389 5.38 -3.64 8.60
CA GLU A 389 6.22 -3.63 9.81
C GLU A 389 5.47 -3.39 11.13
N SER A 390 4.34 -2.69 11.11
CA SER A 390 3.59 -2.34 12.32
C SER A 390 2.09 -2.62 12.27
N ARG A 391 1.51 -2.95 11.10
CA ARG A 391 0.06 -3.20 10.83
C ARG A 391 -0.20 -3.42 9.34
N ASP A 392 -1.46 -3.62 8.92
CA ASP A 392 -1.90 -3.62 7.52
C ASP A 392 -1.25 -2.49 6.72
N HIS A 393 -0.45 -2.86 5.72
CA HIS A 393 0.15 -1.95 4.76
C HIS A 393 -0.78 -1.75 3.57
N PHE A 394 -1.31 -2.87 3.08
CA PHE A 394 -2.44 -2.87 2.16
C PHE A 394 -3.67 -3.40 2.88
N PRO A 395 -4.80 -2.67 2.82
CA PRO A 395 -5.96 -2.97 3.63
C PRO A 395 -6.65 -4.26 3.20
N ALA A 396 -7.25 -4.94 4.18
CA ALA A 396 -8.25 -5.98 3.93
C ALA A 396 -9.47 -5.40 3.21
N LEU A 397 -9.88 -6.03 2.11
CA LEU A 397 -11.02 -5.59 1.29
C LEU A 397 -12.33 -6.28 1.69
N TRP A 398 -12.24 -7.43 2.34
CA TRP A 398 -13.34 -8.16 2.96
C TRP A 398 -12.83 -9.02 4.12
N GLY A 399 -13.71 -9.82 4.74
CA GLY A 399 -13.41 -10.55 5.96
C GLY A 399 -13.44 -9.66 7.20
N ASP A 400 -13.17 -10.25 8.36
CA ASP A 400 -13.42 -9.64 9.67
C ASP A 400 -12.61 -8.35 9.92
N ASN A 401 -11.46 -8.21 9.27
CA ASN A 401 -10.57 -7.05 9.38
C ASN A 401 -10.86 -5.94 8.37
N SER A 402 -11.95 -6.04 7.59
CA SER A 402 -12.35 -4.99 6.64
C SER A 402 -13.45 -4.07 7.21
N PHE A 403 -13.94 -3.16 6.37
CA PHE A 403 -15.10 -2.32 6.68
C PHE A 403 -16.38 -3.17 6.75
N ASN A 404 -17.34 -2.77 7.57
CA ASN A 404 -18.59 -3.52 7.77
C ASN A 404 -19.64 -3.24 6.70
N TRP A 405 -20.75 -3.98 6.74
CA TRP A 405 -21.85 -3.84 5.80
C TRP A 405 -22.54 -2.46 5.82
N GLY A 406 -22.42 -1.68 6.90
CA GLY A 406 -22.97 -0.33 6.95
C GLY A 406 -22.09 0.75 6.29
N ALA A 407 -20.85 0.42 5.88
CA ALA A 407 -19.91 1.37 5.32
C ALA A 407 -20.29 1.82 3.90
N GLY A 408 -19.97 3.06 3.53
CA GLY A 408 -20.26 3.56 2.18
C GLY A 408 -19.53 2.78 1.08
N MET A 409 -18.33 2.26 1.37
CA MET A 409 -17.51 1.51 0.43
C MET A 409 -18.11 0.14 0.04
N HIS A 410 -19.11 -0.36 0.77
CA HIS A 410 -19.82 -1.59 0.37
C HIS A 410 -20.79 -1.38 -0.81
N ARG A 411 -21.15 -0.12 -1.10
CA ARG A 411 -22.04 0.23 -2.21
C ARG A 411 -21.30 0.06 -3.53
N LEU A 412 -21.94 -0.54 -4.53
CA LEU A 412 -21.28 -0.85 -5.80
C LEU A 412 -20.89 0.40 -6.58
N ASN A 413 -21.73 1.43 -6.60
CA ASN A 413 -21.40 2.69 -7.25
C ASN A 413 -20.21 3.41 -6.59
N THR A 414 -20.18 3.41 -5.25
CA THR A 414 -19.13 4.08 -4.47
C THR A 414 -17.80 3.39 -4.65
N SER A 415 -17.78 2.06 -4.52
CA SER A 415 -16.56 1.27 -4.70
C SER A 415 -16.07 1.27 -6.15
N ALA A 416 -16.96 1.15 -7.14
CA ALA A 416 -16.56 1.23 -8.55
C ALA A 416 -15.94 2.59 -8.89
N GLY A 417 -16.56 3.69 -8.44
CA GLY A 417 -16.04 5.04 -8.62
C GLY A 417 -14.67 5.24 -7.95
N PHE A 418 -14.52 4.76 -6.71
CA PHE A 418 -13.24 4.80 -6.01
C PHE A 418 -12.16 3.99 -6.75
N ILE A 419 -12.48 2.76 -7.15
CA ILE A 419 -11.57 1.86 -7.87
C ILE A 419 -11.14 2.48 -9.20
N LYS A 420 -12.07 3.03 -9.98
CA LYS A 420 -11.78 3.58 -11.31
C LYS A 420 -10.75 4.70 -11.27
N GLU A 421 -10.82 5.55 -10.26
CA GLU A 421 -9.96 6.74 -10.14
C GLU A 421 -8.68 6.49 -9.36
N ASN A 422 -8.66 5.48 -8.48
CA ASN A 422 -7.57 5.33 -7.51
C ASN A 422 -6.86 3.98 -7.56
N MET A 423 -7.40 2.99 -8.28
CA MET A 423 -6.88 1.62 -8.28
C MET A 423 -6.68 1.05 -9.69
N PRO A 424 -5.63 0.23 -9.91
CA PRO A 424 -4.51 -0.05 -9.01
C PRO A 424 -3.71 1.19 -8.60
N LEU A 425 -3.16 1.18 -7.39
CA LEU A 425 -2.47 2.35 -6.83
C LEU A 425 -1.29 2.77 -7.71
N GLY A 426 -1.28 4.04 -8.11
CA GLY A 426 -0.28 4.59 -9.03
C GLY A 426 -0.51 4.27 -10.50
N LYS A 427 -1.50 3.45 -10.86
CA LYS A 427 -1.84 3.07 -12.24
C LYS A 427 -3.34 2.80 -12.40
N ALA A 428 -4.17 3.81 -12.09
CA ALA A 428 -5.64 3.71 -12.12
C ALA A 428 -6.21 3.68 -13.55
N ASP A 429 -5.89 2.63 -14.30
CA ASP A 429 -6.15 2.52 -15.74
C ASP A 429 -7.33 1.60 -16.11
N LEU A 430 -8.03 1.03 -15.12
CA LEU A 430 -9.18 0.16 -15.36
C LEU A 430 -10.26 0.90 -16.16
N THR A 431 -10.93 0.20 -17.06
CA THR A 431 -12.15 0.73 -17.69
C THR A 431 -13.29 0.85 -16.67
N GLU A 432 -14.29 1.68 -16.94
CA GLU A 432 -15.48 1.77 -16.06
C GLU A 432 -16.17 0.41 -15.89
N GLN A 433 -16.24 -0.41 -16.95
CA GLN A 433 -16.81 -1.76 -16.88
C GLN A 433 -16.00 -2.68 -15.97
N GLU A 434 -14.67 -2.63 -16.06
CA GLU A 434 -13.79 -3.42 -15.19
C GLU A 434 -13.93 -2.99 -13.73
N ALA A 435 -14.02 -1.68 -13.47
CA ALA A 435 -14.25 -1.13 -12.14
C ALA A 435 -15.58 -1.62 -11.54
N TRP A 436 -16.66 -1.63 -12.34
CA TRP A 436 -17.95 -2.20 -11.93
C TRP A 436 -17.88 -3.71 -11.63
N ASP A 437 -17.20 -4.48 -12.48
CA ASP A 437 -17.09 -5.94 -12.32
C ASP A 437 -16.26 -6.30 -11.08
N VAL A 438 -15.12 -5.62 -10.87
CA VAL A 438 -14.26 -5.89 -9.69
C VAL A 438 -14.88 -5.36 -8.40
N ALA A 439 -15.60 -4.24 -8.42
CA ALA A 439 -16.39 -3.76 -7.30
C ALA A 439 -17.45 -4.78 -6.86
N LEU A 440 -18.15 -5.39 -7.83
CA LEU A 440 -19.10 -6.47 -7.56
C LEU A 440 -18.41 -7.66 -6.89
N TYR A 441 -17.27 -8.10 -7.41
CA TYR A 441 -16.51 -9.20 -6.83
C TYR A 441 -16.03 -8.90 -5.41
N VAL A 442 -15.40 -7.74 -5.16
CA VAL A 442 -14.93 -7.34 -3.83
C VAL A 442 -16.09 -7.31 -2.82
N ASN A 443 -17.22 -6.72 -3.21
CA ASN A 443 -18.36 -6.54 -2.31
C ASN A 443 -19.27 -7.77 -2.19
N SER A 444 -19.06 -8.85 -2.94
CA SER A 444 -19.80 -10.11 -2.78
C SER A 444 -19.26 -11.02 -1.67
N HIS A 445 -18.21 -10.60 -0.97
CA HIS A 445 -17.61 -11.38 0.12
C HIS A 445 -18.18 -10.96 1.48
N GLN A 446 -18.19 -11.91 2.43
CA GLN A 446 -18.58 -11.62 3.81
C GLN A 446 -17.63 -10.62 4.46
N ARG A 447 -18.20 -9.82 5.35
CA ARG A 447 -17.55 -8.79 6.15
C ARG A 447 -18.36 -8.60 7.44
N PRO A 448 -17.86 -7.83 8.43
CA PRO A 448 -18.58 -7.62 9.66
C PRO A 448 -19.99 -7.08 9.44
N GLU A 449 -20.90 -7.50 10.31
CA GLU A 449 -22.34 -7.20 10.22
C GLU A 449 -22.63 -5.68 10.30
N ASP A 450 -23.74 -5.24 9.71
CA ASP A 450 -24.17 -3.84 9.84
C ASP A 450 -24.48 -3.53 11.32
N PRO A 451 -23.92 -2.48 11.93
CA PRO A 451 -24.22 -2.09 13.31
C PRO A 451 -25.70 -1.78 13.55
N ARG A 452 -26.48 -1.56 12.48
CA ARG A 452 -27.93 -1.33 12.50
C ARG A 452 -28.71 -2.63 12.26
N PHE A 453 -28.09 -3.78 12.47
CA PHE A 453 -28.73 -5.08 12.32
C PHE A 453 -30.04 -5.13 13.11
N GLU A 454 -31.12 -5.39 12.40
CA GLU A 454 -32.45 -5.62 12.96
C GLU A 454 -32.61 -7.10 13.31
N VAL A 455 -33.82 -7.54 13.67
CA VAL A 455 -34.13 -8.96 14.01
C VAL A 455 -33.73 -10.00 12.94
N SER A 456 -33.48 -9.60 11.68
CA SER A 456 -33.00 -10.49 10.62
C SER A 456 -32.31 -9.73 9.50
N LYS A 457 -31.42 -10.40 8.75
CA LYS A 457 -30.77 -9.85 7.55
C LYS A 457 -31.77 -9.34 6.50
N LYS A 458 -32.92 -10.01 6.32
CA LYS A 458 -33.97 -9.56 5.39
C LYS A 458 -34.60 -8.24 5.85
N ALA A 459 -34.85 -8.08 7.15
CA ALA A 459 -35.39 -6.84 7.71
C ALA A 459 -34.38 -5.69 7.61
N THR A 460 -33.11 -5.92 7.97
CA THR A 460 -32.01 -4.96 7.80
C THR A 460 -31.87 -4.57 6.33
N ALA A 461 -31.91 -5.53 5.42
CA ALA A 461 -31.79 -5.29 3.98
C ALA A 461 -32.89 -4.36 3.46
N LYS A 462 -34.15 -4.65 3.81
CA LYS A 462 -35.31 -3.83 3.42
C LYS A 462 -35.21 -2.40 3.94
N LYS A 463 -34.69 -2.20 5.15
CA LYS A 463 -34.67 -0.89 5.80
C LYS A 463 -33.45 -0.04 5.40
N PHE A 464 -32.29 -0.65 5.24
CA PHE A 464 -31.02 0.09 5.10
C PHE A 464 -30.25 -0.22 3.81
N HIS A 465 -30.64 -1.27 3.08
CA HIS A 465 -29.96 -1.76 1.89
C HIS A 465 -30.85 -1.84 0.65
N ASP A 466 -31.90 -1.00 0.59
CA ASP A 466 -32.68 -0.78 -0.63
C ASP A 466 -31.91 0.11 -1.64
N HIS A 467 -30.74 -0.38 -2.03
CA HIS A 467 -29.85 0.24 -3.01
C HIS A 467 -28.92 -0.83 -3.61
N ASP A 468 -28.17 -0.45 -4.64
CA ASP A 468 -27.30 -1.35 -5.39
C ASP A 468 -26.07 -1.83 -4.58
N CYS A 469 -26.29 -2.91 -3.82
CA CYS A 469 -25.31 -3.55 -2.95
C CYS A 469 -25.49 -5.08 -2.89
N GLN A 470 -24.64 -5.77 -2.12
CA GLN A 470 -24.60 -7.24 -1.98
C GLN A 470 -25.00 -7.73 -0.58
N TYR A 471 -25.61 -6.86 0.25
CA TYR A 471 -26.06 -7.27 1.57
C TYR A 471 -27.17 -8.33 1.47
N ASN A 472 -27.05 -9.42 2.21
CA ASN A 472 -28.00 -10.55 2.22
C ASN A 472 -28.23 -11.20 0.84
N LYS A 473 -27.19 -11.30 0.00
CA LYS A 473 -27.20 -11.96 -1.30
C LYS A 473 -26.29 -13.16 -1.37
#